data_AF-A0A536YXP2-F1
#
_entry.id   AF-A0A536YXP2-F1
#
_cell.length_a   1.000
_cell.length_b   1.000
_cell.length_c   1.000
_cell.angle_alpha   90.00
_cell.angle_beta   90.00
_cell.angle_gamma   90.00
#
_symmetry.space_group_name_H-M   'P 1'
#
loop_
_entity.id
_entity.type
_entity.pdbx_description
1 polymer ?
#
loop_
_entity_poly.entity_id
_entity_poly.type
_entity_poly.pdbx_seq_one_letter_code
_entity_poly.pdbx_strand_id
1 'polypeptide(L)'
;MDSLIAAAGRALVVGDALGALKRVGLRDDPPALALRGIAMAQLGEHPRARELLRRAARGFGAHEELSRARCVVAEAEVALAMRDLRGSPRTLAVASATLEARADRANALLARLIAVRRLLLLGRLDEAASALASVGAGPLPSRLTAPSGGSERSERGGSFLDARGLPPALLAVAELAAAEVALRSLRTAPAQAALARAQEAAERARVPALLAEVAEARAALDRPAARRVHAGRELLLRLDEVEALLDSGALVVDACRRGLRAGATWRPLARRPVLFALARALAEAWPGDVDRDALIARAFRTRRPNESHRARLRVQIGRLRTVAAPLARIEATARGFALIGLPSALRAPGQFAPWGGPAALRPRGEREVVVLVPPIDGDRASLLALLADGAAWSTSALALALGASQRTVQRVLVELEAAGGVRSIGRARAKRWLSPPLAGFTTILLLPAALPLG
;
A
#
# COMPACT_ATOMS: atom_id res chain seq x y z
N MET A 1 4.69 -8.32 -42.44
CA MET A 1 3.93 -8.25 -41.17
C MET A 1 2.45 -8.38 -41.52
N ASP A 2 1.74 -9.30 -40.88
CA ASP A 2 0.32 -9.57 -41.15
C ASP A 2 -0.54 -8.32 -40.89
N SER A 3 -1.26 -7.85 -41.92
CA SER A 3 -2.02 -6.60 -41.89
C SER A 3 -3.14 -6.63 -40.84
N LEU A 4 -3.72 -7.80 -40.57
CA LEU A 4 -4.79 -7.99 -39.58
C LEU A 4 -4.24 -7.89 -38.15
N ILE A 5 -3.07 -8.48 -37.89
CA ILE A 5 -2.39 -8.39 -36.59
C ILE A 5 -2.03 -6.93 -36.28
N ALA A 6 -1.48 -6.20 -37.26
CA ALA A 6 -1.15 -4.79 -37.09
C ALA A 6 -2.40 -3.92 -36.85
N ALA A 7 -3.49 -4.18 -37.58
CA ALA A 7 -4.76 -3.48 -37.40
C ALA A 7 -5.40 -3.75 -36.03
N ALA A 8 -5.39 -5.02 -35.58
CA ALA A 8 -5.87 -5.39 -34.26
C ALA A 8 -5.03 -4.76 -33.13
N GLY A 9 -3.70 -4.71 -33.29
CA GLY A 9 -2.82 -4.00 -32.36
C GLY A 9 -3.18 -2.51 -32.23
N ARG A 10 -3.40 -1.81 -33.36
CA ARG A 10 -3.83 -0.40 -33.34
C ARG A 10 -5.21 -0.22 -32.68
N ALA A 11 -6.15 -1.13 -32.92
CA ALA A 11 -7.46 -1.10 -32.27
C ALA A 11 -7.32 -1.20 -30.74
N LEU A 12 -6.48 -2.10 -30.24
CA LEU A 12 -6.25 -2.24 -28.80
C LEU A 12 -5.59 -1.02 -28.16
N VAL A 13 -4.70 -0.33 -28.87
CA VAL A 13 -4.05 0.90 -28.37
C VAL A 13 -5.07 2.00 -28.07
N VAL A 14 -6.16 2.07 -28.82
CA VAL A 14 -7.26 3.03 -28.60
C VAL A 14 -8.42 2.46 -27.79
N GLY A 15 -8.28 1.24 -27.25
CA GLY A 15 -9.29 0.58 -26.42
C GLY A 15 -10.42 -0.13 -27.17
N ASP A 16 -10.33 -0.30 -28.50
CA ASP A 16 -11.31 -1.03 -29.31
C ASP A 16 -11.06 -2.56 -29.24
N ALA A 17 -11.35 -3.14 -28.08
CA ALA A 17 -11.19 -4.57 -27.83
C ALA A 17 -12.06 -5.42 -28.76
N LEU A 18 -13.31 -5.02 -29.02
CA LEU A 18 -14.23 -5.76 -29.89
C LEU A 18 -13.78 -5.72 -31.35
N GLY A 19 -13.32 -4.57 -31.85
CA GLY A 19 -12.76 -4.48 -33.19
C GLY A 19 -11.46 -5.26 -33.34
N ALA A 20 -10.63 -5.36 -32.30
CA ALA A 20 -9.48 -6.26 -32.31
C ALA A 20 -9.95 -7.73 -32.44
N LEU A 21 -10.91 -8.16 -31.62
CA LEU A 21 -11.46 -9.53 -31.65
C LEU A 21 -12.11 -9.89 -33.00
N LYS A 22 -12.79 -8.95 -33.65
CA LYS A 22 -13.34 -9.16 -35.01
C LYS A 22 -12.26 -9.52 -36.03
N ARG A 23 -11.02 -9.07 -35.84
CA ARG A 23 -9.90 -9.27 -36.78
C ARG A 23 -9.09 -10.53 -36.49
N VAL A 24 -8.97 -10.93 -35.22
CA VAL A 24 -8.10 -12.05 -34.80
C VAL A 24 -8.82 -13.19 -34.09
N GLY A 25 -10.14 -13.11 -33.94
CA GLY A 25 -10.96 -14.01 -33.11
C GLY A 25 -10.80 -15.50 -33.42
N LEU A 26 -10.70 -15.84 -34.72
CA LEU A 26 -10.65 -17.22 -35.23
C LEU A 26 -9.22 -17.77 -35.40
N ARG A 27 -8.19 -16.99 -35.05
CA ARG A 27 -6.80 -17.35 -35.33
C ARG A 27 -6.07 -17.85 -34.09
N ASP A 28 -5.44 -19.00 -34.17
CA ASP A 28 -4.74 -19.63 -33.04
C ASP A 28 -3.20 -19.52 -33.07
N ASP A 29 -2.65 -18.72 -33.98
CA ASP A 29 -1.22 -18.38 -33.98
C ASP A 29 -0.83 -17.53 -32.75
N PRO A 30 0.45 -17.56 -32.32
CA PRO A 30 0.89 -16.88 -31.10
C PRO A 30 0.62 -15.35 -31.07
N PRO A 31 0.87 -14.57 -32.15
CA PRO A 31 0.46 -13.17 -32.23
C PRO A 31 -1.04 -12.94 -32.03
N ALA A 32 -1.90 -13.73 -32.69
CA ALA A 32 -3.35 -13.62 -32.54
C ALA A 32 -3.81 -13.98 -31.11
N LEU A 33 -3.23 -15.02 -30.51
CA LEU A 33 -3.47 -15.39 -29.10
C LEU A 33 -3.10 -14.24 -28.15
N ALA A 34 -1.96 -13.57 -28.37
CA ALA A 34 -1.52 -12.45 -27.55
C ALA A 34 -2.51 -11.27 -27.61
N LEU A 35 -2.93 -10.89 -28.81
CA LEU A 35 -3.89 -9.79 -29.01
C LEU A 35 -5.27 -10.12 -28.45
N ARG A 36 -5.77 -11.36 -28.63
CA ARG A 36 -7.02 -11.81 -27.98
C ARG A 36 -6.89 -11.77 -26.46
N GLY A 37 -5.74 -12.15 -25.91
CA GLY A 37 -5.46 -12.06 -24.48
C GLY A 37 -5.58 -10.62 -23.95
N ILE A 38 -4.96 -9.66 -24.63
CA ILE A 38 -5.05 -8.23 -24.27
C ILE A 38 -6.49 -7.71 -24.40
N ALA A 39 -7.20 -8.07 -25.48
CA ALA A 39 -8.60 -7.69 -25.67
C ALA A 39 -9.49 -8.19 -24.51
N MET A 40 -9.33 -9.47 -24.13
CA MET A 40 -10.05 -10.05 -22.99
C MET A 40 -9.71 -9.36 -21.68
N ALA A 41 -8.46 -8.92 -21.49
CA ALA A 41 -8.07 -8.15 -20.30
C ALA A 41 -8.77 -6.77 -20.25
N GLN A 42 -8.87 -6.06 -21.38
CA GLN A 42 -9.59 -4.79 -21.49
C GLN A 42 -11.10 -4.95 -21.23
N LEU A 43 -11.67 -6.13 -21.52
CA LEU A 43 -13.06 -6.47 -21.23
C LEU A 43 -13.29 -6.99 -19.80
N GLY A 44 -12.24 -7.11 -18.97
CA GLY A 44 -12.33 -7.62 -17.59
C GLY A 44 -12.30 -9.15 -17.47
N GLU A 45 -12.18 -9.89 -18.57
CA GLU A 45 -12.10 -11.35 -18.63
C GLU A 45 -10.69 -11.86 -18.29
N HIS A 46 -10.19 -11.47 -17.12
CA HIS A 46 -8.80 -11.69 -16.70
C HIS A 46 -8.36 -13.16 -16.66
N PRO A 47 -9.17 -14.13 -16.17
CA PRO A 47 -8.75 -15.54 -16.19
C PRO A 47 -8.49 -16.06 -17.61
N ARG A 48 -9.35 -15.68 -18.56
CA ARG A 48 -9.21 -16.09 -19.96
C ARG A 48 -8.05 -15.37 -20.64
N ALA A 49 -7.91 -14.06 -20.40
CA ALA A 49 -6.78 -13.27 -20.88
C ALA A 49 -5.44 -13.92 -20.51
N ARG A 50 -5.29 -14.30 -19.23
CA ARG A 50 -4.08 -14.93 -18.71
C ARG A 50 -3.75 -16.26 -19.40
N GLU A 51 -4.76 -17.10 -19.63
CA GLU A 51 -4.59 -18.37 -20.34
C GLU A 51 -4.07 -18.14 -21.77
N LEU A 52 -4.69 -17.22 -22.50
CA LEU A 52 -4.32 -16.88 -23.88
C LEU A 52 -2.89 -16.33 -23.96
N LEU A 53 -2.51 -15.42 -23.06
CA LEU A 53 -1.16 -14.85 -22.99
C LEU A 53 -0.10 -15.91 -22.69
N ARG A 54 -0.38 -16.86 -21.80
CA ARG A 54 0.52 -18.00 -21.52
C ARG A 54 0.66 -18.95 -22.69
N ARG A 55 -0.43 -19.18 -23.44
CA ARG A 55 -0.39 -19.99 -24.67
C ARG A 55 0.42 -19.28 -25.75
N ALA A 56 0.21 -17.98 -25.95
CA ALA A 56 0.99 -17.15 -26.86
C ALA A 56 2.49 -17.20 -26.51
N ALA A 57 2.86 -16.92 -25.25
CA ALA A 57 4.25 -16.94 -24.79
C ALA A 57 4.94 -18.29 -25.03
N ARG A 58 4.23 -19.41 -24.90
CA ARG A 58 4.75 -20.75 -25.19
C ARG A 58 4.85 -21.05 -26.69
N GLY A 59 4.02 -20.42 -27.52
CA GLY A 59 4.00 -20.63 -28.96
C GLY A 59 5.05 -19.85 -29.74
N PHE A 60 5.62 -18.78 -29.17
CA PHE A 60 6.69 -18.01 -29.81
C PHE A 60 8.02 -18.77 -29.88
N GLY A 61 8.66 -18.77 -31.05
CA GLY A 61 9.92 -19.45 -31.31
C GLY A 61 11.14 -18.74 -30.71
N ALA A 62 12.32 -19.39 -30.77
CA ALA A 62 13.58 -18.86 -30.22
C ALA A 62 13.93 -17.45 -30.71
N HIS A 63 13.65 -17.12 -31.97
CA HIS A 63 13.93 -15.80 -32.55
C HIS A 63 12.90 -14.72 -32.21
N GLU A 64 11.78 -15.09 -31.59
CA GLU A 64 10.67 -14.19 -31.25
C GLU A 64 10.68 -13.79 -29.77
N GLU A 65 11.89 -13.64 -29.19
CA GLU A 65 12.09 -13.31 -27.77
C GLU A 65 11.37 -12.03 -27.35
N LEU A 66 11.31 -11.02 -28.24
CA LEU A 66 10.63 -9.76 -27.99
C LEU A 66 9.13 -9.96 -27.77
N SER A 67 8.47 -10.68 -28.69
CA SER A 67 7.03 -10.98 -28.62
C SER A 67 6.69 -11.83 -27.39
N ARG A 68 7.56 -12.80 -27.08
CA ARG A 68 7.44 -13.60 -25.87
C ARG A 68 7.56 -12.76 -24.60
N ALA A 69 8.55 -11.88 -24.51
CA ALA A 69 8.75 -11.00 -23.37
C ALA A 69 7.56 -10.05 -23.14
N ARG A 70 6.98 -9.49 -24.22
CA ARG A 70 5.74 -8.70 -24.16
C ARG A 70 4.57 -9.51 -23.58
N CYS A 71 4.41 -10.76 -23.98
CA CYS A 71 3.37 -11.63 -23.42
C CYS A 71 3.57 -11.92 -21.94
N VAL A 72 4.82 -12.07 -21.48
CA VAL A 72 5.15 -12.22 -20.06
C VAL A 72 4.77 -10.97 -19.28
N VAL A 73 5.07 -9.77 -19.79
CA VAL A 73 4.69 -8.51 -19.15
C VAL A 73 3.17 -8.35 -19.08
N ALA A 74 2.46 -8.60 -20.18
CA ALA A 74 1.00 -8.55 -20.20
C ALA A 74 0.36 -9.59 -19.25
N GLU A 75 0.93 -10.80 -19.18
CA GLU A 75 0.47 -11.83 -18.23
C GLU A 75 0.66 -11.41 -16.78
N ALA A 76 1.79 -10.76 -16.48
CA ALA A 76 2.10 -10.25 -15.16
C ALA A 76 1.15 -9.10 -14.75
N GLU A 77 0.79 -8.23 -15.68
CA GLU A 77 -0.22 -7.17 -15.47
C GLU A 77 -1.59 -7.77 -15.14
N VAL A 78 -2.04 -8.73 -15.93
CA VAL A 78 -3.30 -9.45 -15.68
C VAL A 78 -3.26 -10.18 -14.34
N ALA A 79 -2.14 -10.82 -14.00
CA ALA A 79 -1.97 -11.48 -12.70
C ALA A 79 -2.05 -10.48 -11.54
N LEU A 80 -1.49 -9.28 -11.69
CA LEU A 80 -1.56 -8.21 -10.69
C LEU A 80 -3.00 -7.68 -10.51
N ALA A 81 -3.74 -7.49 -11.61
CA ALA A 81 -5.15 -7.11 -11.58
C ALA A 81 -6.02 -8.16 -10.88
N MET A 82 -5.72 -9.45 -11.10
CA MET A 82 -6.36 -10.58 -10.40
C MET A 82 -5.89 -10.78 -8.94
N ARG A 83 -4.98 -9.94 -8.44
CA ARG A 83 -4.31 -10.09 -7.15
C ARG A 83 -3.67 -11.48 -6.98
N ASP A 84 -3.13 -12.07 -8.05
CA ASP A 84 -2.33 -13.30 -7.98
C ASP A 84 -0.84 -12.96 -7.83
N LEU A 85 -0.42 -12.78 -6.59
CA LEU A 85 0.92 -12.28 -6.24
C LEU A 85 2.00 -13.38 -6.24
N ARG A 86 1.65 -14.63 -6.60
CA ARG A 86 2.57 -15.79 -6.59
C ARG A 86 3.48 -15.90 -7.82
N GLY A 87 3.26 -15.05 -8.83
CA GLY A 87 4.10 -15.02 -10.02
C GLY A 87 5.59 -14.86 -9.69
N SER A 88 6.45 -15.41 -10.54
CA SER A 88 7.91 -15.37 -10.37
C SER A 88 8.46 -13.97 -10.67
N PRO A 89 9.04 -13.26 -9.67
CA PRO A 89 9.67 -11.96 -9.90
C PRO A 89 10.86 -12.07 -10.87
N ARG A 90 11.56 -13.21 -10.85
CA ARG A 90 12.69 -13.49 -11.75
C ARG A 90 12.25 -13.53 -13.21
N THR A 91 11.12 -14.15 -13.51
CA THR A 91 10.61 -14.25 -14.89
C THR A 91 10.28 -12.88 -15.45
N LEU A 92 9.66 -12.00 -14.64
CA LEU A 92 9.38 -10.62 -15.03
C LEU A 92 10.66 -9.79 -15.20
N ALA A 93 11.65 -9.96 -14.30
CA ALA A 93 12.93 -9.28 -14.41
C ALA A 93 13.71 -9.68 -15.68
N VAL A 94 13.72 -10.97 -16.02
CA VAL A 94 14.32 -11.46 -17.28
C VAL A 94 13.61 -10.87 -18.49
N ALA A 95 12.27 -10.89 -18.52
CA ALA A 95 11.51 -10.27 -19.61
C ALA A 95 11.80 -8.77 -19.72
N SER A 96 11.89 -8.05 -18.61
CA SER A 96 12.27 -6.63 -18.58
C SER A 96 13.66 -6.40 -19.18
N ALA A 97 14.65 -7.22 -18.84
CA ALA A 97 16.01 -7.11 -19.37
C ALA A 97 16.06 -7.41 -20.88
N THR A 98 15.32 -8.43 -21.34
CA THR A 98 15.17 -8.72 -22.78
C THR A 98 14.55 -7.55 -23.52
N LEU A 99 13.50 -6.93 -22.99
CA LEU A 99 12.84 -5.78 -23.60
C LEU A 99 13.77 -4.57 -23.70
N GLU A 100 14.51 -4.28 -22.62
CA GLU A 100 15.49 -3.20 -22.58
C GLU A 100 16.62 -3.42 -23.62
N ALA A 101 17.18 -4.64 -23.68
CA ALA A 101 18.21 -5.01 -24.64
C ALA A 101 17.75 -4.89 -26.11
N ARG A 102 16.43 -4.98 -26.36
CA ARG A 102 15.81 -4.82 -27.69
C ARG A 102 15.22 -3.42 -27.90
N ALA A 103 15.58 -2.45 -27.06
CA ALA A 103 15.10 -1.05 -27.09
C ALA A 103 13.58 -0.87 -26.95
N ASP A 104 12.86 -1.87 -26.42
CA ASP A 104 11.45 -1.77 -26.07
C ASP A 104 11.27 -1.19 -24.67
N ARG A 105 11.68 0.07 -24.53
CA ARG A 105 11.77 0.78 -23.25
C ARG A 105 10.42 0.93 -22.54
N ALA A 106 9.34 1.09 -23.30
CA ALA A 106 8.00 1.25 -22.74
C ALA A 106 7.55 -0.03 -22.02
N ASN A 107 7.70 -1.20 -22.65
CA ASN A 107 7.33 -2.46 -22.02
C ASN A 107 8.30 -2.86 -20.90
N ALA A 108 9.60 -2.53 -21.03
CA ALA A 108 10.57 -2.72 -19.95
C ALA A 108 10.19 -1.89 -18.71
N LEU A 109 9.80 -0.62 -18.91
CA LEU A 109 9.32 0.23 -17.84
C LEU A 109 8.02 -0.31 -17.21
N LEU A 110 7.06 -0.75 -18.02
CA LEU A 110 5.83 -1.36 -17.53
C LEU A 110 6.14 -2.57 -16.64
N ALA A 111 7.08 -3.44 -17.04
CA ALA A 111 7.50 -4.58 -16.24
C ALA A 111 8.05 -4.16 -14.86
N ARG A 112 8.87 -3.10 -14.82
CA ARG A 112 9.39 -2.54 -13.55
C ARG A 112 8.27 -1.95 -12.68
N LEU A 113 7.32 -1.24 -13.27
CA LEU A 113 6.17 -0.67 -12.56
C LEU A 113 5.23 -1.75 -12.02
N ILE A 114 5.01 -2.85 -12.76
CA ILE A 114 4.28 -4.03 -12.26
C ILE A 114 4.97 -4.62 -11.03
N ALA A 115 6.32 -4.71 -11.05
CA ALA A 115 7.09 -5.17 -9.90
C ALA A 115 6.94 -4.24 -8.68
N VAL A 116 6.99 -2.92 -8.88
CA VAL A 116 6.74 -1.92 -7.82
C VAL A 116 5.34 -2.09 -7.23
N ARG A 117 4.29 -2.12 -8.06
CA ARG A 117 2.90 -2.30 -7.60
C ARG A 117 2.71 -3.62 -6.84
N ARG A 118 3.38 -4.70 -7.27
CA ARG A 118 3.38 -5.97 -6.52
C ARG A 118 4.01 -5.80 -5.13
N LEU A 119 5.13 -5.09 -5.00
CA LEU A 119 5.77 -4.84 -3.70
C LEU A 119 4.87 -4.00 -2.78
N LEU A 120 4.16 -3.01 -3.33
CA LEU A 120 3.16 -2.21 -2.61
C LEU A 120 2.01 -3.06 -2.08
N LEU A 121 1.44 -3.94 -2.91
CA LEU A 121 0.39 -4.89 -2.49
C LEU A 121 0.86 -5.88 -1.41
N LEU A 122 2.14 -6.22 -1.39
CA LEU A 122 2.75 -7.06 -0.35
C LEU A 122 3.19 -6.29 0.89
N GLY A 123 3.03 -4.96 0.92
CA GLY A 123 3.46 -4.11 2.04
C GLY A 123 4.99 -3.94 2.16
N ARG A 124 5.77 -4.28 1.12
CA ARG A 124 7.24 -4.17 1.09
C ARG A 124 7.66 -2.77 0.63
N LEU A 125 7.42 -1.77 1.50
CA LEU A 125 7.51 -0.35 1.13
C LEU A 125 8.92 0.10 0.76
N ASP A 126 9.96 -0.30 1.51
CA ASP A 126 11.33 0.14 1.24
C ASP A 126 11.83 -0.40 -0.10
N GLU A 127 11.48 -1.65 -0.42
CA GLU A 127 11.80 -2.26 -1.71
C GLU A 127 11.02 -1.62 -2.85
N ALA A 128 9.74 -1.28 -2.62
CA ALA A 128 8.94 -0.56 -3.61
C ALA A 128 9.54 0.83 -3.89
N ALA A 129 9.95 1.56 -2.85
CA ALA A 129 10.59 2.86 -2.96
C ALA A 129 11.93 2.78 -3.71
N SER A 130 12.78 1.80 -3.36
CA SER A 130 14.05 1.54 -4.05
C SER A 130 13.85 1.18 -5.54
N ALA A 131 12.92 0.27 -5.82
CA ALA A 131 12.58 -0.11 -7.19
C ALA A 131 12.00 1.07 -7.99
N LEU A 132 11.20 1.93 -7.37
CA LEU A 132 10.65 3.12 -8.02
C LEU A 132 11.73 4.21 -8.27
N ALA A 133 12.69 4.38 -7.36
CA ALA A 133 13.83 5.27 -7.61
C ALA A 133 14.66 4.82 -8.83
N SER A 134 14.80 3.49 -9.03
CA SER A 134 15.47 2.94 -10.21
C SER A 134 14.72 3.20 -11.52
N VAL A 135 13.39 3.39 -11.45
CA VAL A 135 12.56 3.77 -12.60
C VAL A 135 12.82 5.22 -13.02
N GLY A 136 13.03 6.12 -12.06
CA GLY A 136 13.30 7.54 -12.32
C GLY A 136 14.74 7.85 -12.77
N ALA A 137 15.68 6.95 -12.53
CA ALA A 137 17.11 7.09 -12.85
C ALA A 137 17.51 6.69 -14.28
N GLY A 138 16.54 6.47 -15.18
CA GLY A 138 16.82 6.20 -16.59
C GLY A 138 17.53 7.39 -17.27
N PRO A 139 18.39 7.15 -18.28
CA PRO A 139 19.12 8.22 -18.94
C PRO A 139 18.15 9.27 -19.50
N LEU A 140 18.35 10.52 -19.09
CA LEU A 140 17.66 11.68 -19.66
C LEU A 140 17.86 11.65 -21.19
N PRO A 141 16.81 11.84 -22.00
CA PRO A 141 17.01 11.98 -23.44
C PRO A 141 17.90 13.20 -23.68
N SER A 142 19.08 12.95 -24.23
CA SER A 142 20.08 13.96 -24.55
C SER A 142 19.68 14.77 -25.77
N ARG A 143 18.64 15.62 -25.68
CA ARG A 143 18.37 16.66 -26.69
C ARG A 143 17.70 17.91 -26.10
N LEU A 144 18.55 18.81 -25.60
CA LEU A 144 18.31 20.26 -25.62
C LEU A 144 19.60 20.95 -26.06
N THR A 145 19.91 20.85 -27.36
CA THR A 145 20.66 21.91 -28.03
C THR A 145 19.64 22.84 -28.66
N ALA A 146 19.71 24.11 -28.29
CA ALA A 146 18.85 25.21 -28.74
C ALA A 146 18.86 25.38 -30.29
N PRO A 147 17.90 26.14 -30.86
CA PRO A 147 17.59 26.08 -32.27
C PRO A 147 18.46 27.03 -33.09
N SER A 148 18.87 26.58 -34.28
CA SER A 148 19.28 27.47 -35.37
C SER A 148 18.69 26.98 -36.69
N GLY A 149 17.70 27.73 -37.17
CA GLY A 149 17.41 27.92 -38.60
C GLY A 149 16.61 26.85 -39.35
N GLY A 150 15.39 27.22 -39.75
CA GLY A 150 15.00 27.07 -41.16
C GLY A 150 14.03 25.95 -41.54
N SER A 151 12.83 26.40 -41.93
CA SER A 151 11.92 25.84 -42.95
C SER A 151 10.88 24.77 -42.54
N GLU A 152 9.71 25.01 -43.12
CA GLU A 152 8.39 24.47 -42.84
C GLU A 152 8.14 23.08 -43.45
N ARG A 153 7.03 22.47 -42.99
CA ARG A 153 6.33 21.26 -43.47
C ARG A 153 6.80 19.91 -42.92
N SER A 154 6.16 19.50 -41.82
CA SER A 154 5.27 18.32 -41.86
C SER A 154 4.35 18.31 -40.64
N GLU A 155 3.06 18.46 -40.89
CA GLU A 155 1.99 18.35 -39.90
C GLU A 155 1.77 16.90 -39.43
N ARG A 156 1.37 16.78 -38.15
CA ARG A 156 0.68 15.65 -37.50
C ARG A 156 1.48 14.39 -37.20
N GLY A 157 2.22 14.46 -36.09
CA GLY A 157 2.60 13.31 -35.26
C GLY A 157 2.91 13.82 -33.86
N GLY A 158 1.88 14.07 -33.05
CA GLY A 158 2.03 14.63 -31.71
C GLY A 158 3.02 13.81 -30.89
N SER A 159 4.04 14.47 -30.35
CA SER A 159 5.04 13.84 -29.48
C SER A 159 4.35 13.18 -28.29
N PHE A 160 4.25 11.85 -28.32
CA PHE A 160 3.63 11.01 -27.29
C PHE A 160 4.51 10.85 -26.03
N LEU A 161 5.59 11.61 -25.88
CA LEU A 161 6.58 11.42 -24.84
C LEU A 161 6.77 12.69 -24.01
N ASP A 162 6.90 12.50 -22.69
CA ASP A 162 7.25 13.56 -21.75
C ASP A 162 8.72 14.02 -21.89
N ALA A 163 9.14 15.05 -21.15
CA ALA A 163 10.55 15.52 -21.11
C ALA A 163 11.57 14.39 -20.76
N ARG A 164 11.09 13.32 -20.10
CA ARG A 164 11.87 12.10 -19.79
C ARG A 164 11.77 10.99 -20.85
N GLY A 165 11.11 11.23 -21.98
CA GLY A 165 10.92 10.23 -23.04
C GLY A 165 9.90 9.13 -22.69
N LEU A 166 9.02 9.36 -21.71
CA LEU A 166 8.08 8.37 -21.21
C LEU A 166 6.67 8.56 -21.79
N PRO A 167 5.94 7.48 -22.14
CA PRO A 167 4.52 7.56 -22.46
C PRO A 167 3.72 8.12 -21.28
N PRO A 168 2.81 9.10 -21.48
CA PRO A 168 2.02 9.71 -20.41
C PRO A 168 1.30 8.71 -19.50
N ALA A 169 0.79 7.61 -20.06
CA ALA A 169 0.14 6.55 -19.29
C ALA A 169 1.10 5.89 -18.28
N LEU A 170 2.34 5.58 -18.69
CA LEU A 170 3.34 4.97 -17.81
C LEU A 170 3.87 5.97 -16.78
N LEU A 171 3.95 7.25 -17.14
CA LEU A 171 4.26 8.32 -16.18
C LEU A 171 3.17 8.42 -15.10
N ALA A 172 1.89 8.41 -15.49
CA ALA A 172 0.78 8.43 -14.53
C ALA A 172 0.85 7.24 -13.57
N VAL A 173 1.12 6.03 -14.07
CA VAL A 173 1.30 4.82 -13.25
C VAL A 173 2.49 4.95 -12.30
N ALA A 174 3.61 5.51 -12.76
CA ALA A 174 4.79 5.74 -11.91
C ALA A 174 4.51 6.75 -10.78
N GLU A 175 3.82 7.85 -11.08
CA GLU A 175 3.45 8.87 -10.11
C GLU A 175 2.38 8.37 -9.13
N LEU A 176 1.44 7.51 -9.56
CA LEU A 176 0.52 6.82 -8.66
C LEU A 176 1.25 5.89 -7.68
N ALA A 177 2.25 5.14 -8.17
CA ALA A 177 3.09 4.33 -7.29
C ALA A 177 3.92 5.20 -6.33
N ALA A 178 4.42 6.36 -6.78
CA ALA A 178 5.13 7.32 -5.94
C ALA A 178 4.23 7.90 -4.84
N ALA A 179 2.99 8.26 -5.19
CA ALA A 179 1.98 8.69 -4.26
C ALA A 179 1.70 7.60 -3.22
N GLU A 180 1.46 6.36 -3.63
CA GLU A 180 1.20 5.26 -2.71
C GLU A 180 2.37 4.98 -1.76
N VAL A 181 3.62 5.01 -2.25
CA VAL A 181 4.82 4.94 -1.38
C VAL A 181 4.80 6.07 -0.36
N ALA A 182 4.62 7.32 -0.79
CA ALA A 182 4.62 8.49 0.09
C ALA A 182 3.51 8.43 1.14
N LEU A 183 2.29 8.06 0.74
CA LEU A 183 1.14 7.88 1.62
C LEU A 183 1.40 6.84 2.71
N ARG A 184 1.90 5.66 2.34
CA ARG A 184 2.20 4.58 3.29
C ARG A 184 3.42 4.87 4.18
N SER A 185 4.30 5.77 3.74
CA SER A 185 5.36 6.37 4.56
C SER A 185 4.88 7.55 5.43
N LEU A 186 3.59 7.89 5.43
CA LEU A 186 3.02 9.05 6.14
C LEU A 186 3.66 10.38 5.74
N ARG A 187 3.93 10.55 4.44
CA ARG A 187 4.43 11.80 3.85
C ARG A 187 3.36 12.40 2.94
N THR A 188 2.46 13.22 3.48
CA THR A 188 1.28 13.68 2.74
C THR A 188 1.61 14.70 1.66
N ALA A 189 2.50 15.66 1.93
CA ALA A 189 2.88 16.66 0.92
C ALA A 189 3.53 16.03 -0.32
N PRO A 190 4.54 15.13 -0.21
CA PRO A 190 5.05 14.39 -1.36
C PRO A 190 4.00 13.56 -2.09
N ALA A 191 3.05 12.95 -1.35
CA ALA A 191 1.95 12.20 -1.95
C ALA A 191 1.02 13.08 -2.79
N GLN A 192 0.60 14.24 -2.26
CA GLN A 192 -0.23 15.20 -2.99
C GLN A 192 0.47 15.70 -4.26
N ALA A 193 1.76 16.01 -4.17
CA ALA A 193 2.55 16.43 -5.33
C ALA A 193 2.65 15.32 -6.41
N ALA A 194 2.81 14.06 -5.99
CA ALA A 194 2.79 12.92 -6.90
C ALA A 194 1.41 12.72 -7.54
N LEU A 195 0.32 12.83 -6.78
CA LEU A 195 -1.04 12.76 -7.33
C LEU A 195 -1.37 13.91 -8.30
N ALA A 196 -0.75 15.08 -8.15
CA ALA A 196 -0.85 16.18 -9.12
C ALA A 196 -0.18 15.81 -10.44
N ARG A 197 1.06 15.33 -10.40
CA ARG A 197 1.77 14.86 -11.61
C ARG A 197 1.08 13.66 -12.26
N ALA A 198 0.50 12.77 -11.47
CA ALA A 198 -0.27 11.64 -11.97
C ALA A 198 -1.53 12.09 -12.71
N GLN A 199 -2.25 13.10 -12.20
CA GLN A 199 -3.42 13.69 -12.85
C GLN A 199 -3.05 14.26 -14.22
N GLU A 200 -2.03 15.13 -14.27
CA GLU A 200 -1.57 15.75 -15.52
C GLU A 200 -1.14 14.70 -16.57
N ALA A 201 -0.46 13.65 -16.13
CA ALA A 201 -0.04 12.56 -17.00
C ALA A 201 -1.23 11.71 -17.49
N ALA A 202 -2.23 11.45 -16.63
CA ALA A 202 -3.44 10.70 -16.98
C ALA A 202 -4.33 11.48 -17.97
N GLU A 203 -4.45 12.80 -17.80
CA GLU A 203 -5.16 13.69 -18.73
C GLU A 203 -4.50 13.68 -20.11
N ARG A 204 -3.16 13.81 -20.17
CA ARG A 204 -2.39 13.68 -21.42
C ARG A 204 -2.54 12.31 -22.06
N ALA A 205 -2.60 11.25 -21.25
CA ALA A 205 -2.80 9.87 -21.73
C ALA A 205 -4.21 9.63 -22.30
N ARG A 206 -5.21 10.40 -21.85
CA ARG A 206 -6.63 10.24 -22.19
C ARG A 206 -7.15 8.82 -21.89
N VAL A 207 -6.71 8.26 -20.77
CA VAL A 207 -7.13 6.92 -20.30
C VAL A 207 -8.10 7.11 -19.12
N PRO A 208 -9.41 6.89 -19.31
CA PRO A 208 -10.42 7.11 -18.25
C PRO A 208 -10.15 6.30 -16.98
N ALA A 209 -9.64 5.07 -17.12
CA ALA A 209 -9.29 4.21 -15.99
C ALA A 209 -8.18 4.82 -15.10
N LEU A 210 -7.20 5.52 -15.69
CA LEU A 210 -6.14 6.18 -14.92
C LEU A 210 -6.66 7.43 -14.20
N LEU A 211 -7.56 8.20 -14.83
CA LEU A 211 -8.21 9.33 -14.17
C LEU A 211 -9.03 8.87 -12.96
N ALA A 212 -9.77 7.76 -13.09
CA ALA A 212 -10.51 7.16 -11.99
C ALA A 212 -9.57 6.67 -10.87
N GLU A 213 -8.42 6.07 -11.21
CA GLU A 213 -7.42 5.64 -10.22
C GLU A 213 -6.84 6.82 -9.45
N VAL A 214 -6.52 7.93 -10.13
CA VAL A 214 -6.06 9.18 -9.49
C VAL A 214 -7.14 9.79 -8.59
N ALA A 215 -8.39 9.84 -9.06
CA ALA A 215 -9.50 10.36 -8.28
C ALA A 215 -9.74 9.56 -7.00
N GLU A 216 -9.70 8.22 -7.07
CA GLU A 216 -9.84 7.36 -5.89
C GLU A 216 -8.66 7.54 -4.91
N ALA A 217 -7.43 7.63 -5.42
CA ALA A 217 -6.25 7.87 -4.58
C ALA A 217 -6.30 9.25 -3.89
N ARG A 218 -6.85 10.27 -4.54
CA ARG A 218 -7.11 11.59 -3.94
C ARG A 218 -8.21 11.52 -2.90
N ALA A 219 -9.35 10.88 -3.21
CA ALA A 219 -10.44 10.71 -2.25
C ALA A 219 -10.00 9.96 -0.99
N ALA A 220 -9.01 9.06 -1.11
CA ALA A 220 -8.42 8.37 0.02
C ALA A 220 -7.63 9.29 0.99
N LEU A 221 -7.20 10.49 0.58
CA LEU A 221 -6.55 11.45 1.47
C LEU A 221 -7.54 12.16 2.40
N ASP A 222 -8.78 12.36 1.95
CA ASP A 222 -9.80 13.07 2.70
C ASP A 222 -10.57 12.16 3.69
N ARG A 223 -10.44 10.85 3.52
CA ARG A 223 -11.05 9.87 4.42
C ARG A 223 -10.23 9.76 5.72
N PRO A 224 -10.88 9.61 6.88
CA PRO A 224 -10.20 9.29 8.12
C PRO A 224 -9.26 8.09 8.00
N ALA A 225 -8.03 8.30 8.45
CA ALA A 225 -6.96 7.32 8.42
C ALA A 225 -6.85 6.60 9.76
N ALA A 226 -7.02 7.30 10.87
CA ALA A 226 -6.92 6.74 12.22
C ALA A 226 -7.89 7.41 13.18
N ARG A 227 -7.94 6.92 14.42
CA ARG A 227 -8.56 7.65 15.53
C ARG A 227 -7.53 7.93 16.60
N ARG A 228 -7.64 9.09 17.21
CA ARG A 228 -6.86 9.50 18.37
C ARG A 228 -7.69 9.28 19.62
N VAL A 229 -7.15 8.50 20.55
CA VAL A 229 -7.74 8.32 21.89
C VAL A 229 -6.92 9.12 22.89
N HIS A 230 -7.58 10.04 23.60
CA HIS A 230 -6.96 10.85 24.64
C HIS A 230 -8.01 11.22 25.71
N ALA A 231 -7.70 10.94 26.98
CA ALA A 231 -8.58 11.24 28.12
C ALA A 231 -10.04 10.79 27.91
N GLY A 232 -10.23 9.59 27.34
CA GLY A 232 -11.55 9.03 27.05
C GLY A 232 -12.31 9.65 25.87
N ARG A 233 -11.72 10.61 25.15
CA ARG A 233 -12.27 11.17 23.91
C ARG A 233 -11.62 10.51 22.70
N GLU A 234 -12.43 10.23 21.68
CA GLU A 234 -11.97 9.76 20.38
C GLU A 234 -12.17 10.85 19.32
N LEU A 235 -11.13 11.09 18.51
CA LEU A 235 -11.19 12.01 17.38
C LEU A 235 -10.72 11.29 16.12
N LEU A 236 -11.50 11.38 15.05
CA LEU A 236 -11.07 10.91 13.73
C LEU A 236 -9.96 11.81 13.21
N LEU A 237 -8.90 11.20 12.68
CA LEU A 237 -7.78 11.90 12.06
C LEU A 237 -7.65 11.48 10.61
N ARG A 238 -7.53 12.45 9.70
CA ARG A 238 -7.03 12.29 8.34
C ARG A 238 -5.53 11.99 8.32
N LEU A 239 -4.99 11.67 7.15
CA LEU A 239 -3.60 11.27 7.01
C LEU A 239 -2.60 12.39 7.36
N ASP A 240 -2.91 13.62 6.98
CA ASP A 240 -2.13 14.83 7.27
C ASP A 240 -2.13 15.15 8.76
N GLU A 241 -3.28 14.95 9.41
CA GLU A 241 -3.42 15.09 10.86
C GLU A 241 -2.63 14.02 11.63
N VAL A 242 -2.57 12.78 11.10
CA VAL A 242 -1.70 11.73 11.63
C VAL A 242 -0.23 12.09 11.47
N GLU A 243 0.21 12.57 10.30
CA GLU A 243 1.59 13.02 10.07
C GLU A 243 1.97 14.13 11.06
N ALA A 244 1.15 15.18 11.16
CA ALA A 244 1.37 16.28 12.10
C ALA A 244 1.32 15.85 13.58
N LEU A 245 0.53 14.84 13.95
CA LEU A 245 0.57 14.26 15.29
C LEU A 245 1.92 13.57 15.57
N LEU A 246 2.43 12.80 14.61
CA LEU A 246 3.72 12.10 14.78
C LEU A 246 4.90 13.07 14.84
N ASP A 247 4.79 14.23 14.17
CA ASP A 247 5.81 15.28 14.16
C ASP A 247 5.66 16.29 15.30
N SER A 248 4.52 16.31 16.01
CA SER A 248 4.26 17.20 17.16
C SER A 248 5.23 17.01 18.33
N GLY A 249 6.00 15.93 18.30
CA GLY A 249 6.85 15.52 19.40
C GLY A 249 6.07 14.99 20.59
N ALA A 250 4.83 14.52 20.43
CA ALA A 250 4.14 13.70 21.44
C ALA A 250 4.77 12.29 21.56
N LEU A 251 4.50 11.60 22.68
CA LEU A 251 4.71 10.16 22.79
C LEU A 251 3.48 9.46 22.25
N VAL A 252 3.61 8.80 21.11
CA VAL A 252 2.50 8.11 20.44
C VAL A 252 2.61 6.61 20.67
N VAL A 253 1.58 6.03 21.29
CA VAL A 253 1.35 4.59 21.29
C VAL A 253 0.53 4.25 20.05
N ASP A 254 1.21 3.74 19.04
CA ASP A 254 0.62 3.45 17.73
C ASP A 254 0.06 2.02 17.73
N ALA A 255 -1.27 1.90 17.75
CA ALA A 255 -1.97 0.62 17.63
C ALA A 255 -2.18 0.17 16.19
N CYS A 256 -1.99 1.03 15.19
CA CYS A 256 -1.96 0.66 13.78
C CYS A 256 -0.71 -0.19 13.49
N ARG A 257 0.46 0.25 13.99
CA ARG A 257 1.76 -0.42 13.78
C ARG A 257 2.26 -1.20 15.00
N ARG A 258 1.55 -1.14 16.12
CA ARG A 258 1.83 -1.81 17.41
C ARG A 258 3.22 -1.48 17.95
N GLY A 259 3.45 -0.24 18.32
CA GLY A 259 4.70 0.21 18.94
C GLY A 259 4.61 1.58 19.58
N LEU A 260 5.77 2.08 20.03
CA LEU A 260 5.92 3.38 20.66
C LEU A 260 6.76 4.28 19.76
N ARG A 261 6.32 5.52 19.55
CA ARG A 261 7.04 6.53 18.77
C ARG A 261 7.16 7.83 19.53
N ALA A 262 8.32 8.47 19.45
CA ALA A 262 8.42 9.91 19.72
C ALA A 262 9.52 10.52 18.84
N GLY A 263 9.15 11.51 18.01
CA GLY A 263 10.02 12.01 16.95
C GLY A 263 10.46 10.89 16.00
N ALA A 264 11.76 10.79 15.74
CA ALA A 264 12.36 9.75 14.91
C ALA A 264 12.51 8.38 15.61
N THR A 265 12.41 8.33 16.94
CA THR A 265 12.66 7.10 17.69
C THR A 265 11.43 6.18 17.65
N TRP A 266 11.60 4.98 17.09
CA TRP A 266 10.59 3.92 17.04
C TRP A 266 10.97 2.72 17.90
N ARG A 267 10.01 2.18 18.66
CA ARG A 267 10.17 0.94 19.44
C ARG A 267 9.06 -0.06 19.10
N PRO A 268 9.35 -1.08 18.27
CA PRO A 268 8.34 -2.03 17.83
C PRO A 268 7.92 -2.98 18.97
N LEU A 269 6.61 -3.17 19.12
CA LEU A 269 6.00 -4.13 20.05
C LEU A 269 5.08 -5.14 19.34
N ALA A 270 5.06 -5.15 17.99
CA ALA A 270 4.19 -6.01 17.19
C ALA A 270 4.32 -7.52 17.52
N ARG A 271 5.55 -7.98 17.79
CA ARG A 271 5.86 -9.37 18.20
C ARG A 271 5.77 -9.60 19.72
N ARG A 272 5.38 -8.58 20.49
CA ARG A 272 5.31 -8.58 21.96
C ARG A 272 3.91 -8.15 22.41
N PRO A 273 2.86 -8.92 22.09
CA PRO A 273 1.46 -8.49 22.25
C PRO A 273 1.09 -8.13 23.70
N VAL A 274 1.67 -8.82 24.68
CA VAL A 274 1.48 -8.52 26.11
C VAL A 274 2.08 -7.15 26.47
N LEU A 275 3.30 -6.86 26.02
CA LEU A 275 3.93 -5.56 26.28
C LEU A 275 3.17 -4.43 25.59
N PHE A 276 2.71 -4.64 24.36
CA PHE A 276 1.88 -3.67 23.65
C PHE A 276 0.56 -3.41 24.39
N ALA A 277 -0.13 -4.47 24.85
CA ALA A 277 -1.38 -4.32 25.60
C ALA A 277 -1.20 -3.51 26.89
N LEU A 278 -0.11 -3.73 27.61
CA LEU A 278 0.26 -2.94 28.80
C LEU A 278 0.56 -1.48 28.44
N ALA A 279 1.39 -1.24 27.42
CA ALA A 279 1.75 0.11 27.00
C ALA A 279 0.52 0.93 26.57
N ARG A 280 -0.38 0.31 25.80
CA ARG A 280 -1.66 0.92 25.39
C ARG A 280 -2.55 1.22 26.60
N ALA A 281 -2.63 0.32 27.58
CA ALA A 281 -3.39 0.55 28.82
C ALA A 281 -2.90 1.76 29.61
N LEU A 282 -1.60 1.86 29.81
CA LEU A 282 -1.04 2.99 30.54
C LEU A 282 -1.20 4.31 29.77
N ALA A 283 -1.09 4.28 28.44
CA ALA A 283 -1.24 5.47 27.62
C ALA A 283 -2.70 5.98 27.51
N GLU A 284 -3.69 5.07 27.45
CA GLU A 284 -5.10 5.48 27.46
C GLU A 284 -5.53 6.11 28.79
N ALA A 285 -4.87 5.74 29.90
CA ALA A 285 -5.14 6.28 31.22
C ALA A 285 -4.35 7.56 31.55
N TRP A 286 -3.35 7.92 30.74
CA TRP A 286 -2.54 9.13 30.95
C TRP A 286 -3.44 10.38 31.02
N PRO A 287 -3.20 11.31 31.97
CA PRO A 287 -2.06 11.41 32.90
C PRO A 287 -2.18 10.57 34.18
N GLY A 288 -3.24 9.78 34.33
CA GLY A 288 -3.48 8.92 35.49
C GLY A 288 -2.74 7.58 35.48
N ASP A 289 -2.94 6.82 36.55
CA ASP A 289 -2.43 5.46 36.71
C ASP A 289 -3.49 4.40 36.38
N VAL A 290 -3.04 3.15 36.20
CA VAL A 290 -3.89 1.99 35.95
C VAL A 290 -3.71 0.97 37.07
N ASP A 291 -4.81 0.46 37.61
CA ASP A 291 -4.83 -0.60 38.61
C ASP A 291 -4.18 -1.89 38.11
N ARG A 292 -3.48 -2.60 39.02
CA ARG A 292 -2.80 -3.87 38.70
C ARG A 292 -3.74 -4.92 38.12
N ASP A 293 -4.95 -5.03 38.68
CA ASP A 293 -5.94 -6.01 38.26
C ASP A 293 -6.54 -5.66 36.89
N ALA A 294 -6.71 -4.37 36.59
CA ALA A 294 -7.12 -3.91 35.26
C ALA A 294 -6.03 -4.22 34.20
N LEU A 295 -4.75 -4.02 34.53
CA LEU A 295 -3.64 -4.39 33.66
C LEU A 295 -3.57 -5.90 33.42
N ILE A 296 -3.78 -6.72 34.48
CA ILE A 296 -3.85 -8.18 34.37
C ILE A 296 -4.99 -8.61 33.46
N ALA A 297 -6.19 -8.05 33.67
CA ALA A 297 -7.36 -8.38 32.87
C ALA A 297 -7.13 -8.09 31.39
N ARG A 298 -6.50 -6.95 31.08
CA ARG A 298 -6.27 -6.54 29.69
C ARG A 298 -5.13 -7.29 29.01
N ALA A 299 -4.00 -7.49 29.71
CA ALA A 299 -2.81 -8.09 29.12
C ALA A 299 -2.85 -9.62 29.09
N PHE A 300 -3.50 -10.26 30.07
CA PHE A 300 -3.56 -11.72 30.20
C PHE A 300 -4.95 -12.30 29.90
N ARG A 301 -5.95 -11.45 29.60
CA ARG A 301 -7.32 -11.84 29.24
C ARG A 301 -7.98 -12.74 30.30
N THR A 302 -7.71 -12.47 31.59
CA THR A 302 -8.29 -13.21 32.72
C THR A 302 -9.10 -12.27 33.61
N ARG A 303 -10.28 -12.71 34.06
CA ARG A 303 -11.15 -11.94 34.96
C ARG A 303 -10.90 -12.23 36.45
N ARG A 304 -10.10 -13.25 36.76
CA ARG A 304 -9.74 -13.64 38.14
C ARG A 304 -8.21 -13.60 38.30
N PRO A 305 -7.65 -12.44 38.66
CA PRO A 305 -6.23 -12.30 39.00
C PRO A 305 -5.85 -13.22 40.15
N ASN A 306 -4.62 -13.75 40.12
CA ASN A 306 -4.03 -14.50 41.23
C ASN A 306 -2.58 -14.05 41.45
N GLU A 307 -1.90 -14.60 42.46
CA GLU A 307 -0.54 -14.14 42.78
C GLU A 307 0.47 -14.41 41.67
N SER A 308 0.31 -15.51 40.91
CA SER A 308 1.11 -15.79 39.73
C SER A 308 0.91 -14.73 38.63
N HIS A 309 -0.32 -14.25 38.42
CA HIS A 309 -0.60 -13.15 37.48
C HIS A 309 0.05 -11.84 37.95
N ARG A 310 0.04 -11.55 39.25
CA ARG A 310 0.73 -10.37 39.81
C ARG A 310 2.24 -10.46 39.64
N ALA A 311 2.84 -11.60 39.90
CA ALA A 311 4.27 -11.83 39.65
C ALA A 311 4.61 -11.66 38.15
N ARG A 312 3.81 -12.25 37.26
CA ARG A 312 3.97 -12.11 35.81
C ARG A 312 3.83 -10.65 35.37
N LEU A 313 2.87 -9.89 35.91
CA LEU A 313 2.70 -8.47 35.63
C LEU A 313 3.98 -7.69 35.95
N ARG A 314 4.58 -7.90 37.14
CA ARG A 314 5.83 -7.23 37.54
C ARG A 314 6.95 -7.48 36.52
N VAL A 315 7.11 -8.73 36.08
CA VAL A 315 8.12 -9.11 35.06
C VAL A 315 7.84 -8.41 33.72
N GLN A 316 6.59 -8.38 33.26
CA GLN A 316 6.24 -7.74 31.99
C GLN A 316 6.39 -6.21 32.05
N ILE A 317 6.06 -5.58 33.18
CA ILE A 317 6.32 -4.14 33.39
C ILE A 317 7.82 -3.86 33.37
N GLY A 318 8.66 -4.70 34.01
CA GLY A 318 10.11 -4.58 33.93
C GLY A 318 10.62 -4.64 32.48
N ARG A 319 10.13 -5.60 31.69
CA ARG A 319 10.47 -5.70 30.26
C ARG A 319 9.98 -4.51 29.44
N LEU A 320 8.78 -4.00 29.74
CA LEU A 320 8.23 -2.83 29.07
C LEU A 320 9.06 -1.58 29.38
N ARG A 321 9.50 -1.39 30.64
CA ARG A 321 10.42 -0.31 31.04
C ARG A 321 11.70 -0.33 30.21
N THR A 322 12.33 -1.49 30.03
CA THR A 322 13.54 -1.61 29.21
C THR A 322 13.32 -1.15 27.77
N VAL A 323 12.17 -1.51 27.17
CA VAL A 323 11.85 -1.10 25.78
C VAL A 323 11.47 0.38 25.69
N ALA A 324 10.74 0.89 26.69
CA ALA A 324 10.20 2.24 26.73
C ALA A 324 11.20 3.29 27.21
N ALA A 325 12.28 2.90 27.91
CA ALA A 325 13.27 3.79 28.53
C ALA A 325 13.72 5.02 27.69
N PRO A 326 14.01 4.90 26.37
CA PRO A 326 14.40 6.07 25.57
C PRO A 326 13.26 7.05 25.27
N LEU A 327 12.02 6.68 25.56
CA LEU A 327 10.79 7.39 25.19
C LEU A 327 9.94 7.82 26.40
N ALA A 328 9.92 7.00 27.45
CA ALA A 328 9.01 7.13 28.58
C ALA A 328 9.55 6.43 29.83
N ARG A 329 9.10 6.88 31.01
CA ARG A 329 9.22 6.15 32.27
C ARG A 329 7.90 5.48 32.62
N ILE A 330 7.98 4.38 33.36
CA ILE A 330 6.80 3.74 33.95
C ILE A 330 7.04 3.67 35.44
N GLU A 331 6.25 4.37 36.22
CA GLU A 331 6.40 4.49 37.67
C GLU A 331 5.35 3.65 38.38
N ALA A 332 5.71 3.08 39.54
CA ALA A 332 4.76 2.36 40.36
C ALA A 332 3.99 3.34 41.23
N THR A 333 2.68 3.17 41.33
CA THR A 333 1.81 3.95 42.21
C THR A 333 1.27 3.06 43.33
N ALA A 334 0.54 3.65 44.27
CA ALA A 334 -0.16 2.89 45.31
C ALA A 334 -1.07 1.82 44.69
N ARG A 335 -1.82 2.18 43.62
CA ARG A 335 -2.82 1.32 42.99
C ARG A 335 -2.28 0.46 41.84
N GLY A 336 -1.24 0.92 41.14
CA GLY A 336 -0.64 0.16 40.06
C GLY A 336 0.53 0.87 39.39
N PHE A 337 0.35 1.35 38.16
CA PHE A 337 1.43 1.93 37.36
C PHE A 337 0.96 3.13 36.54
N ALA A 338 1.83 4.13 36.38
CA ALA A 338 1.62 5.30 35.53
C ALA A 338 2.70 5.37 34.44
N LEU A 339 2.33 5.86 33.26
CA LEU A 339 3.26 6.17 32.17
C LEU A 339 3.60 7.65 32.20
N ILE A 340 4.88 7.97 32.07
CA ILE A 340 5.38 9.35 32.09
C ILE A 340 6.16 9.58 30.80
N GLY A 341 5.71 10.56 30.00
CA GLY A 341 6.39 10.93 28.75
C GLY A 341 7.65 11.74 29.04
N LEU A 342 8.81 11.29 28.53
CA LEU A 342 10.06 12.04 28.71
C LEU A 342 10.08 13.33 27.85
N PRO A 343 10.55 14.46 28.40
CA PRO A 343 10.65 15.73 27.66
C PRO A 343 11.53 15.60 26.41
N SER A 344 11.23 16.40 25.39
CA SER A 344 11.99 16.46 24.15
C SER A 344 12.96 17.64 24.12
N ALA A 345 14.18 17.42 23.64
CA ALA A 345 15.12 18.49 23.32
C ALA A 345 14.73 19.30 22.06
N LEU A 346 13.77 18.82 21.25
CA LEU A 346 13.37 19.43 19.97
C LEU A 346 12.28 20.51 20.08
N ARG A 347 11.94 20.99 21.29
CA ARG A 347 10.95 22.08 21.41
C ARG A 347 11.56 23.41 20.98
N ALA A 348 11.17 23.91 19.81
CA ALA A 348 11.22 25.34 19.56
C ALA A 348 10.22 26.04 20.51
N PRO A 349 10.63 27.09 21.26
CA PRO A 349 9.71 27.87 22.09
C PRO A 349 8.67 28.56 21.18
N GLY A 350 7.38 28.41 21.50
CA GLY A 350 6.28 29.15 20.84
C GLY A 350 5.30 28.34 19.98
N GLN A 351 5.54 27.06 19.68
CA GLN A 351 4.52 26.24 19.00
C GLN A 351 3.48 25.72 19.99
N PHE A 352 2.28 26.29 19.95
CA PHE A 352 1.08 25.71 20.54
C PHE A 352 0.84 24.34 19.90
N ALA A 353 0.63 23.30 20.71
CA ALA A 353 0.23 22.01 20.19
C ALA A 353 -1.18 22.16 19.58
N PRO A 354 -1.37 21.97 18.26
CA PRO A 354 -2.69 22.10 17.62
C PRO A 354 -3.67 21.02 18.11
N TRP A 355 -3.13 20.00 18.78
CA TRP A 355 -3.82 18.81 19.26
C TRP A 355 -4.43 18.96 20.67
N GLY A 356 -4.51 20.19 21.19
CA GLY A 356 -4.86 20.58 22.55
C GLY A 356 -5.84 19.68 23.34
N GLY A 357 -5.34 19.10 24.43
CA GLY A 357 -6.06 19.13 25.71
C GLY A 357 -5.73 20.44 26.46
N PRO A 358 -6.55 20.89 27.42
CA PRO A 358 -6.26 22.11 28.17
C PRO A 358 -4.87 21.99 28.81
N ALA A 359 -4.06 23.06 28.71
CA ALA A 359 -2.72 23.14 29.30
C ALA A 359 -2.70 22.79 30.81
N ALA A 360 -3.86 22.81 31.46
CA ALA A 360 -4.09 22.48 32.87
C ALA A 360 -3.90 20.99 33.24
N LEU A 361 -3.88 20.05 32.29
CA LEU A 361 -3.71 18.61 32.59
C LEU A 361 -2.28 18.09 32.39
N ARG A 362 -1.32 18.96 32.03
CA ARG A 362 0.08 18.55 31.84
C ARG A 362 0.84 18.72 33.16
N PRO A 363 1.36 17.64 33.77
CA PRO A 363 2.40 17.78 34.79
C PRO A 363 3.57 18.55 34.17
N ARG A 364 4.07 19.59 34.87
CA ARG A 364 5.13 20.46 34.34
C ARG A 364 6.35 19.63 33.95
N GLY A 365 6.72 19.67 32.67
CA GLY A 365 7.91 19.01 32.12
C GLY A 365 7.66 17.67 31.42
N GLU A 366 6.43 17.14 31.41
CA GLU A 366 6.11 15.88 30.73
C GLU A 366 5.69 16.07 29.27
N ARG A 367 6.07 15.10 28.44
CA ARG A 367 5.61 14.99 27.05
C ARG A 367 4.19 14.42 27.04
N GLU A 368 3.33 15.03 26.23
CA GLU A 368 1.96 14.55 26.00
C GLU A 368 1.95 13.12 25.46
N VAL A 369 1.10 12.27 26.04
CA VAL A 369 0.92 10.88 25.60
C VAL A 369 -0.39 10.75 24.84
N VAL A 370 -0.31 10.12 23.67
CA VAL A 370 -1.45 9.95 22.76
C VAL A 370 -1.50 8.50 22.31
N VAL A 371 -2.72 7.96 22.19
CA VAL A 371 -2.93 6.64 21.60
C VAL A 371 -3.54 6.82 20.22
N LEU A 372 -2.85 6.29 19.21
CA LEU A 372 -3.35 6.23 17.85
C LEU A 372 -3.92 4.84 17.61
N VAL A 373 -5.18 4.75 17.21
CA VAL A 373 -5.86 3.48 16.92
C VAL A 373 -6.31 3.41 15.46
N PRO A 374 -6.44 2.20 14.90
CA PRO A 374 -7.00 2.03 13.57
C PRO A 374 -8.37 2.70 13.43
N PRO A 375 -8.75 3.12 12.22
CA PRO A 375 -10.03 3.79 11.97
C PRO A 375 -11.22 2.85 12.15
N ILE A 376 -10.99 1.53 12.06
CA ILE A 376 -11.95 0.45 12.27
C ILE A 376 -11.37 -0.51 13.31
N ASP A 377 -12.17 -0.89 14.30
CA ASP A 377 -11.74 -1.78 15.37
C ASP A 377 -11.62 -3.25 14.95
N GLY A 378 -10.79 -3.98 15.69
CA GLY A 378 -10.76 -5.43 15.71
C GLY A 378 -9.72 -6.10 14.82
N ASP A 379 -9.43 -7.37 15.12
CA ASP A 379 -8.45 -8.20 14.41
C ASP A 379 -8.79 -8.42 12.92
N ARG A 380 -10.03 -8.11 12.52
CA ARG A 380 -10.57 -8.23 11.16
C ARG A 380 -10.26 -7.00 10.28
N ALA A 381 -9.90 -5.87 10.88
CA ALA A 381 -9.67 -4.60 10.19
C ALA A 381 -8.59 -4.73 9.09
N SER A 382 -7.51 -5.50 9.34
CA SER A 382 -6.45 -5.66 8.34
C SER A 382 -6.90 -6.41 7.07
N LEU A 383 -7.84 -7.35 7.20
CA LEU A 383 -8.40 -8.07 6.05
C LEU A 383 -9.37 -7.19 5.28
N LEU A 384 -10.28 -6.51 5.98
CA LEU A 384 -11.21 -5.57 5.36
C LEU A 384 -10.48 -4.45 4.64
N ALA A 385 -9.37 -3.97 5.21
CA ALA A 385 -8.55 -2.94 4.61
C ALA A 385 -7.87 -3.37 3.30
N LEU A 386 -7.43 -4.64 3.19
CA LEU A 386 -6.90 -5.18 1.94
C LEU A 386 -7.98 -5.35 0.86
N LEU A 387 -9.23 -5.54 1.28
CA LEU A 387 -10.39 -5.71 0.40
C LEU A 387 -11.13 -4.39 0.11
N ALA A 388 -10.66 -3.28 0.67
CA ALA A 388 -11.36 -1.99 0.66
C ALA A 388 -11.45 -1.37 -0.75
N ASP A 389 -10.54 -1.76 -1.65
CA ASP A 389 -10.53 -1.35 -3.06
C ASP A 389 -11.57 -2.11 -3.92
N GLY A 390 -12.31 -3.04 -3.31
CA GLY A 390 -13.29 -3.88 -4.00
C GLY A 390 -12.68 -4.90 -4.96
N ALA A 391 -11.33 -5.02 -5.01
CA ALA A 391 -10.66 -5.96 -5.90
C ALA A 391 -10.86 -7.40 -5.42
N ALA A 392 -10.86 -8.34 -6.37
CA ALA A 392 -11.02 -9.76 -6.07
C ALA A 392 -9.69 -10.37 -5.61
N TRP A 393 -9.62 -10.84 -4.36
CA TRP A 393 -8.41 -11.48 -3.83
C TRP A 393 -8.55 -12.99 -3.66
N SER A 394 -7.46 -13.73 -3.88
CA SER A 394 -7.39 -15.14 -3.46
C SER A 394 -6.99 -15.25 -1.98
N THR A 395 -7.43 -16.31 -1.28
CA THR A 395 -6.98 -16.60 0.11
C THR A 395 -5.45 -16.63 0.22
N SER A 396 -4.76 -17.20 -0.78
CA SER A 396 -3.31 -17.24 -0.83
C SER A 396 -2.66 -15.86 -0.95
N ALA A 397 -3.26 -14.95 -1.72
CA ALA A 397 -2.71 -13.60 -1.88
C ALA A 397 -2.90 -12.76 -0.62
N LEU A 398 -4.06 -12.88 0.04
CA LEU A 398 -4.31 -12.25 1.35
C LEU A 398 -3.34 -12.79 2.40
N ALA A 399 -3.10 -14.10 2.42
CA ALA A 399 -2.12 -14.71 3.32
C ALA A 399 -0.70 -14.18 3.10
N LEU A 400 -0.27 -14.01 1.84
CA LEU A 400 1.03 -13.41 1.50
C LEU A 400 1.10 -11.95 1.95
N ALA A 401 0.07 -11.15 1.69
CA ALA A 401 0.04 -9.74 2.08
C ALA A 401 0.03 -9.54 3.60
N LEU A 402 -0.63 -10.44 4.35
CA LEU A 402 -0.69 -10.38 5.81
C LEU A 402 0.49 -11.07 6.51
N GLY A 403 1.37 -11.77 5.78
CA GLY A 403 2.41 -12.61 6.38
C GLY A 403 1.84 -13.71 7.29
N ALA A 404 0.65 -14.22 6.97
CA ALA A 404 -0.09 -15.19 7.78
C ALA A 404 -0.28 -16.52 7.05
N SER A 405 -0.68 -17.56 7.78
CA SER A 405 -1.04 -18.84 7.14
C SER A 405 -2.38 -18.72 6.41
N GLN A 406 -2.54 -19.43 5.28
CA GLN A 406 -3.82 -19.49 4.57
C GLN A 406 -4.96 -20.01 5.45
N ARG A 407 -4.69 -20.95 6.37
CA ARG A 407 -5.69 -21.48 7.31
C ARG A 407 -6.20 -20.39 8.26
N THR A 408 -5.30 -19.55 8.76
CA THR A 408 -5.66 -18.41 9.63
C THR A 408 -6.54 -17.43 8.89
N VAL A 409 -6.14 -17.05 7.67
CA VAL A 409 -6.89 -16.10 6.84
C VAL A 409 -8.26 -16.67 6.44
N GLN A 410 -8.31 -17.93 6.03
CA GLN A 410 -9.56 -18.60 5.65
C GLN A 410 -10.57 -18.64 6.80
N ARG A 411 -10.12 -18.91 8.03
CA ARG A 411 -11.00 -18.91 9.21
C ARG A 411 -11.66 -17.54 9.41
N VAL A 412 -10.87 -16.46 9.33
CA VAL A 412 -11.38 -15.10 9.49
C VAL A 412 -12.31 -14.69 8.34
N LEU A 413 -12.00 -15.10 7.11
CA LEU A 413 -12.85 -14.82 5.94
C LEU A 413 -14.21 -15.51 6.03
N VAL A 414 -14.26 -16.76 6.51
CA VAL A 414 -15.54 -17.46 6.72
C VAL A 414 -16.39 -16.75 7.78
N GLU A 415 -15.78 -16.29 8.87
CA GLU A 415 -16.49 -15.49 9.88
C GLU A 415 -16.98 -14.15 9.32
N LEU A 416 -16.17 -13.48 8.51
CA LEU A 416 -16.55 -12.22 7.85
C LEU A 416 -17.66 -12.41 6.81
N GLU A 417 -17.66 -13.52 6.08
CA GLU A 417 -18.70 -13.88 5.11
C GLU A 417 -20.03 -14.15 5.80
N ALA A 418 -20.00 -14.90 6.91
CA ALA A 418 -21.17 -15.13 7.74
C ALA A 418 -21.73 -13.82 8.34
N ALA A 419 -20.87 -12.84 8.62
CA ALA A 419 -21.25 -11.52 9.11
C ALA A 419 -21.64 -10.53 7.97
N GLY A 420 -21.62 -10.96 6.70
CA GLY A 420 -21.92 -10.11 5.54
C GLY A 420 -20.85 -9.06 5.22
N GLY A 421 -19.69 -9.09 5.89
CA GLY A 421 -18.60 -8.13 5.69
C GLY A 421 -17.74 -8.42 4.45
N VAL A 422 -17.78 -9.66 3.93
CA VAL A 422 -17.14 -10.03 2.66
C VAL A 422 -18.05 -10.98 1.89
N ARG A 423 -17.86 -11.05 0.57
CA ARG A 423 -18.52 -12.03 -0.30
C ARG A 423 -17.49 -12.84 -1.07
N SER A 424 -17.87 -14.04 -1.48
CA SER A 424 -17.04 -14.85 -2.36
C SER A 424 -17.66 -15.09 -3.73
N ILE A 425 -16.80 -15.17 -4.74
CA ILE A 425 -17.16 -15.53 -6.12
C ILE A 425 -16.30 -16.71 -6.58
N GLY A 426 -16.81 -17.53 -7.50
CA GLY A 426 -16.12 -18.72 -7.99
C GLY A 426 -16.11 -19.88 -6.99
N ARG A 427 -15.47 -21.00 -7.37
CA ARG A 427 -15.41 -22.24 -6.57
C ARG A 427 -13.98 -22.75 -6.42
N ALA A 428 -13.70 -23.45 -5.32
CA ALA A 428 -12.41 -24.09 -5.03
C ALA A 428 -11.20 -23.17 -5.29
N ARG A 429 -10.28 -23.54 -6.20
CA ARG A 429 -9.07 -22.76 -6.53
C ARG A 429 -9.36 -21.42 -7.21
N ALA A 430 -10.53 -21.29 -7.82
CA ALA A 430 -11.01 -20.05 -8.42
C ALA A 430 -11.78 -19.16 -7.43
N LYS A 431 -11.98 -19.59 -6.17
CA LYS A 431 -12.66 -18.78 -5.16
C LYS A 431 -11.90 -17.46 -4.95
N ARG A 432 -12.61 -16.34 -5.01
CA ARG A 432 -12.10 -14.99 -4.73
C ARG A 432 -12.98 -14.31 -3.70
N TRP A 433 -12.36 -13.46 -2.91
CA TRP A 433 -12.95 -12.70 -1.83
C TRP A 433 -12.98 -11.23 -2.21
N LEU A 434 -14.09 -10.59 -1.87
CA LEU A 434 -14.38 -9.19 -2.16
C LEU A 434 -15.06 -8.60 -0.92
N SER A 435 -14.82 -7.33 -0.65
CA SER A 435 -15.66 -6.54 0.25
C SER A 435 -16.41 -5.51 -0.60
N PRO A 436 -17.62 -5.09 -0.22
CA PRO A 436 -18.10 -3.77 -0.62
C PRO A 436 -16.99 -2.74 -0.32
N PRO A 437 -16.75 -1.74 -1.19
CA PRO A 437 -15.81 -0.68 -0.90
C PRO A 437 -16.13 -0.08 0.47
N LEU A 438 -15.12 0.02 1.34
CA LEU A 438 -15.32 0.62 2.66
C LEU A 438 -15.55 2.12 2.47
N ALA A 439 -16.81 2.53 2.49
CA ALA A 439 -17.15 3.95 2.48
C ALA A 439 -16.61 4.62 3.74
N GLY A 440 -15.88 5.72 3.58
CA GLY A 440 -15.55 6.63 4.66
C GLY A 440 -14.20 6.43 5.37
N PHE A 441 -13.34 5.48 4.99
CA PHE A 441 -12.02 5.31 5.63
C PHE A 441 -10.90 4.97 4.65
N THR A 442 -9.67 5.43 4.94
CA THR A 442 -8.47 5.12 4.14
C THR A 442 -7.64 3.99 4.78
N THR A 443 -8.28 2.83 4.93
CA THR A 443 -7.75 1.76 5.77
C THR A 443 -6.50 1.08 5.21
N ILE A 444 -6.29 1.11 3.88
CA ILE A 444 -5.16 0.42 3.24
C ILE A 444 -3.81 1.14 3.45
N LEU A 445 -3.83 2.45 3.74
CA LEU A 445 -2.63 3.28 3.85
C LEU A 445 -1.94 3.18 5.22
N LEU A 446 -2.69 2.77 6.25
CA LEU A 446 -2.17 2.61 7.62
C LEU A 446 -1.93 1.16 8.04
N LEU A 447 -2.12 0.22 7.14
CA LEU A 447 -1.86 -1.18 7.46
C LEU A 447 -0.41 -1.38 7.87
N PRO A 448 -0.14 -2.31 8.79
CA PRO A 448 1.21 -2.61 9.18
C PRO A 448 1.94 -3.14 7.95
N ALA A 449 2.83 -2.33 7.38
CA ALA A 449 4.08 -2.86 6.88
C ALA A 449 4.69 -3.58 8.08
N ALA A 450 4.50 -4.90 8.14
CA ALA A 450 5.22 -5.74 9.08
C ALA A 450 6.70 -5.76 8.65
N LEU A 451 7.39 -4.63 8.82
CA LEU A 451 8.80 -4.48 8.55
C LEU A 451 9.46 -3.75 9.73
N PRO A 452 10.61 -4.23 10.21
CA PRO A 452 11.42 -3.49 11.15
C PRO A 452 11.95 -2.27 10.40
N LEU A 453 11.54 -1.08 10.81
CA LEU A 453 12.34 0.10 10.54
C LEU A 453 13.65 -0.15 11.30
N GLY A 454 14.70 -0.44 10.54
CA GLY A 454 16.07 -0.57 11.03
C GLY A 454 16.54 0.72 11.67
#